data_AF-A0A969UUM7-F1
#
_entry.id   AF-A0A969UUM7-F1
#
_cell.length_a   1.000
_cell.length_b   1.000
_cell.length_c   1.000
_cell.angle_alpha   90.00
_cell.angle_beta   90.00
_cell.angle_gamma   90.00
#
_symmetry.space_group_name_H-M   'P 1'
#
loop_
_entity.id
_entity.type
_entity.pdbx_description
1 polymer ?
#
loop_
_entity_poly.entity_id
_entity_poly.type
_entity_poly.pdbx_seq_one_letter_code
_entity_poly.pdbx_strand_id
1 'polypeptide(L)'
;MASSDILRLTDAVNEQSLLKLFSTSIDVSKGVSISFDFSSYGGTGGDGFGLLFIDGSQSPSQAGGFGGSLGYAPRTDKNTPGIAGGYLGVGFDEFGNFSTAIEGRVGGSGFAPDAIAVRGSQTNGYNFLAGTGTLPVSLDNPGSQATAANSKRRAQVDLTPTGDLSVQVDLNNNNIFETGEKLIALNVIGAGNLDKDGKLALPSTLKFGFAGSTGLFNNIHEISSFKITTSDGTPVVGSLMVLS
;
A
#
# COMPACT_ATOMS: atom_id res chain seq x y z
N MET A 1 9.71 -24.06 -2.81
CA MET A 1 8.34 -23.50 -2.78
C MET A 1 8.23 -22.75 -1.46
N ALA A 2 8.05 -21.43 -1.50
CA ALA A 2 8.15 -20.58 -0.32
C ALA A 2 7.06 -20.94 0.72
N SER A 3 7.46 -20.89 1.99
CA SER A 3 6.68 -21.19 3.18
C SER A 3 5.37 -20.41 3.27
N SER A 4 4.42 -21.00 4.00
CA SER A 4 3.16 -20.44 4.48
C SER A 4 3.34 -19.26 5.45
N ASP A 5 4.24 -18.32 5.15
CA ASP A 5 4.59 -17.26 6.08
C ASP A 5 3.58 -16.12 5.97
N ILE A 6 2.76 -16.02 7.00
CA ILE A 6 1.89 -14.88 7.24
C ILE A 6 2.75 -13.74 7.79
N LEU A 7 2.71 -12.60 7.11
CA LEU A 7 3.33 -11.36 7.55
C LEU A 7 2.29 -10.53 8.30
N ARG A 8 2.33 -10.55 9.64
CA ARG A 8 1.56 -9.62 10.46
C ARG A 8 2.20 -8.23 10.45
N LEU A 9 1.40 -7.22 10.09
CA LEU A 9 1.79 -5.82 10.06
C LEU A 9 1.39 -5.10 11.36
N THR A 10 0.18 -5.32 11.86
CA THR A 10 -0.27 -4.76 13.15
C THR A 10 -1.11 -5.77 13.92
N ASP A 11 -1.25 -5.53 15.21
CA ASP A 11 -2.28 -6.14 16.04
C ASP A 11 -3.51 -5.20 16.09
N ALA A 12 -4.62 -5.66 16.69
CA ALA A 12 -5.79 -4.82 16.99
C ALA A 12 -5.52 -3.89 18.20
N VAL A 13 -4.48 -3.07 18.10
CA VAL A 13 -4.04 -2.09 19.10
C VAL A 13 -3.95 -0.72 18.44
N ASN A 14 -4.30 0.34 19.17
CA ASN A 14 -4.29 1.70 18.65
C ASN A 14 -2.87 2.22 18.36
N GLU A 15 -2.80 3.16 17.43
CA GLU A 15 -1.61 3.98 17.10
C GLU A 15 -0.34 3.17 16.72
N GLN A 16 -0.50 2.11 15.92
CA GLN A 16 0.62 1.35 15.34
C GLN A 16 0.97 1.82 13.92
N SER A 17 2.26 1.78 13.59
CA SER A 17 2.77 1.90 12.22
C SER A 17 4.03 1.05 12.12
N LEU A 18 3.99 0.02 11.27
CA LEU A 18 5.07 -0.96 11.19
C LEU A 18 5.45 -1.19 9.73
N LEU A 19 6.75 -1.10 9.43
CA LEU A 19 7.31 -1.31 8.10
C LEU A 19 7.89 -2.71 7.94
N LYS A 20 7.55 -3.38 6.83
CA LYS A 20 8.19 -4.61 6.35
C LYS A 20 8.73 -4.34 4.96
N LEU A 21 10.05 -4.18 4.82
CA LEU A 21 10.69 -3.81 3.57
C LEU A 21 11.41 -5.01 2.94
N PHE A 22 11.25 -5.19 1.64
CA PHE A 22 11.99 -6.17 0.86
C PHE A 22 13.43 -5.72 0.69
N SER A 23 14.37 -6.62 0.96
CA SER A 23 15.80 -6.31 0.94
C SER A 23 16.36 -6.06 -0.47
N THR A 24 15.76 -6.72 -1.46
CA THR A 24 16.23 -6.70 -2.85
C THR A 24 15.64 -5.52 -3.60
N SER A 25 16.50 -4.66 -4.16
CA SER A 25 16.09 -3.68 -5.16
C SER A 25 15.81 -4.36 -6.50
N ILE A 26 14.74 -3.96 -7.17
CA ILE A 26 14.31 -4.49 -8.47
C ILE A 26 14.59 -3.44 -9.53
N ASP A 27 15.18 -3.87 -10.64
CA ASP A 27 15.36 -3.05 -11.84
C ASP A 27 14.00 -2.78 -12.50
N VAL A 28 13.63 -1.50 -12.57
CA VAL A 28 12.30 -1.10 -13.05
C VAL A 28 12.17 -1.21 -14.57
N SER A 29 13.28 -1.36 -15.31
CA SER A 29 13.24 -1.59 -16.77
C SER A 29 12.50 -2.88 -17.15
N LYS A 30 12.31 -3.80 -16.21
CA LYS A 30 11.59 -5.06 -16.40
C LYS A 30 10.11 -4.99 -15.99
N GLY A 31 9.68 -3.88 -15.41
CA GLY A 31 8.41 -3.74 -14.73
C GLY A 31 8.25 -4.73 -13.57
N VAL A 32 7.14 -4.61 -12.84
CA VAL A 32 6.88 -5.46 -11.68
C VAL A 32 5.40 -5.79 -11.57
N SER A 33 5.11 -7.00 -11.13
CA SER A 33 3.80 -7.50 -10.75
C SER A 33 3.89 -8.09 -9.35
N ILE A 34 3.03 -7.61 -8.45
CA ILE A 34 3.00 -8.00 -7.04
C ILE A 34 1.62 -8.53 -6.72
N SER A 35 1.53 -9.79 -6.33
CA SER A 35 0.27 -10.40 -5.90
C SER A 35 0.38 -10.87 -4.46
N PHE A 36 -0.72 -10.75 -3.72
CA PHE A 36 -0.80 -11.18 -2.32
C PHE A 36 -2.25 -11.39 -1.90
N ASP A 37 -2.42 -12.23 -0.90
CA ASP A 37 -3.64 -12.28 -0.11
C ASP A 37 -3.46 -11.33 1.08
N PHE A 38 -4.51 -10.62 1.47
CA PHE A 38 -4.53 -9.82 2.69
C PHE A 38 -5.75 -10.15 3.55
N SER A 39 -5.65 -9.89 4.85
CA SER A 39 -6.75 -10.04 5.80
C SER A 39 -6.66 -8.94 6.86
N SER A 40 -7.75 -8.21 7.03
CA SER A 40 -7.91 -7.15 8.01
C SER A 40 -9.09 -7.48 8.91
N TYR A 41 -8.84 -7.68 10.20
CA TYR A 41 -9.88 -8.26 11.07
C TYR A 41 -9.70 -8.03 12.57
N GLY A 42 -10.76 -8.32 13.33
CA GLY A 42 -10.67 -8.57 14.77
C GLY A 42 -10.68 -7.31 15.66
N GLY A 43 -10.58 -6.13 15.07
CA GLY A 43 -10.55 -4.85 15.78
C GLY A 43 -11.86 -4.06 15.67
N THR A 44 -11.74 -2.76 15.50
CA THR A 44 -12.85 -1.79 15.45
C THR A 44 -13.07 -1.15 14.08
N GLY A 45 -12.27 -1.51 13.06
CA GLY A 45 -12.47 -1.06 11.68
C GLY A 45 -11.52 0.05 11.24
N GLY A 46 -10.21 -0.22 11.26
CA GLY A 46 -9.22 0.73 10.75
C GLY A 46 -7.75 0.40 11.06
N ASP A 47 -6.80 1.20 10.59
CA ASP A 47 -7.00 2.19 9.52
C ASP A 47 -6.76 1.57 8.14
N GLY A 48 -5.87 0.59 8.05
CA GLY A 48 -5.55 -0.12 6.83
C GLY A 48 -4.05 -0.40 6.68
N PHE A 49 -3.63 -0.68 5.45
CA PHE A 49 -2.22 -0.88 5.12
C PHE A 49 -1.86 -0.31 3.75
N GLY A 50 -0.57 -0.08 3.51
CA GLY A 50 -0.03 0.36 2.23
C GLY A 50 0.95 -0.63 1.63
N LEU A 51 0.86 -0.86 0.32
CA LEU A 51 1.97 -1.36 -0.50
C LEU A 51 2.82 -0.17 -0.95
N LEU A 52 4.10 -0.19 -0.59
CA LEU A 52 5.01 0.94 -0.72
C LEU A 52 6.07 0.64 -1.78
N PHE A 53 6.29 1.60 -2.66
CA PHE A 53 7.39 1.61 -3.63
C PHE A 53 8.38 2.67 -3.16
N ILE A 54 9.61 2.26 -2.88
CA ILE A 54 10.70 3.09 -2.35
C ILE A 54 11.79 3.17 -3.39
N ASP A 55 12.41 4.35 -3.57
CA ASP A 55 13.64 4.49 -4.35
C ASP A 55 14.66 3.43 -3.90
N GLY A 56 15.15 2.62 -4.84
CA GLY A 56 16.01 1.47 -4.54
C GLY A 56 17.36 1.84 -3.91
N SER A 57 17.77 3.11 -3.98
CA SER A 57 18.94 3.65 -3.26
C SER A 57 18.69 3.88 -1.77
N GLN A 58 17.42 3.93 -1.34
CA GLN A 58 17.01 4.22 0.03
C GLN A 58 16.71 2.94 0.80
N SER A 59 16.83 3.01 2.13
CA SER A 59 16.49 1.91 3.05
C SER A 59 15.89 2.48 4.34
N PRO A 60 14.65 3.00 4.29
CA PRO A 60 13.99 3.51 5.49
C PRO A 60 13.88 2.42 6.55
N SER A 61 14.23 2.74 7.80
CA SER A 61 14.06 1.84 8.95
C SER A 61 12.71 2.01 9.63
N GLN A 62 11.95 3.06 9.29
CA GLN A 62 10.67 3.41 9.91
C GLN A 62 9.63 3.68 8.83
N ALA A 63 8.39 3.29 9.13
CA ALA A 63 7.23 3.70 8.37
C ALA A 63 6.97 5.21 8.55
N GLY A 64 6.13 5.78 7.68
CA GLY A 64 5.55 7.10 7.86
C GLY A 64 4.47 7.15 8.96
N GLY A 65 3.64 8.19 8.92
CA GLY A 65 2.60 8.45 9.91
C GLY A 65 1.62 7.30 10.11
N PHE A 66 1.25 7.05 11.36
CA PHE A 66 0.23 6.07 11.73
C PHE A 66 -1.20 6.58 11.50
N GLY A 67 -2.20 5.71 11.57
CA GLY A 67 -3.61 5.99 11.28
C GLY A 67 -3.84 6.19 9.78
N GLY A 68 -4.62 7.19 9.40
CA GLY A 68 -4.96 7.50 8.01
C GLY A 68 -3.80 7.82 7.06
N SER A 69 -2.55 7.80 7.53
CA SER A 69 -1.35 7.90 6.68
C SER A 69 -0.81 6.55 6.21
N LEU A 70 -1.36 5.45 6.75
CA LEU A 70 -1.07 4.06 6.39
C LEU A 70 0.43 3.72 6.35
N GLY A 71 1.22 4.37 7.20
CA GLY A 71 2.68 4.21 7.24
C GLY A 71 3.41 4.70 5.99
N TYR A 72 2.77 5.46 5.10
CA TYR A 72 3.38 6.04 3.90
C TYR A 72 3.50 7.57 3.97
N ALA A 73 2.38 8.25 4.22
CA ALA A 73 2.30 9.70 4.19
C ALA A 73 2.67 10.32 5.56
N PRO A 74 2.95 11.63 5.65
CA PRO A 74 3.24 12.28 6.93
C PRO A 74 2.02 12.34 7.85
N ARG A 75 2.26 12.51 9.15
CA ARG A 75 1.25 12.83 10.17
C ARG A 75 1.74 14.00 11.04
N THR A 76 1.43 15.21 10.61
CA THR A 76 2.02 16.44 11.17
C THR A 76 1.52 16.80 12.57
N ASP A 77 0.28 16.44 12.93
CA ASP A 77 -0.25 16.63 14.29
C ASP A 77 0.49 15.80 15.36
N LYS A 78 1.23 14.77 14.92
CA LYS A 78 2.09 13.92 15.76
C LYS A 78 3.58 14.06 15.43
N ASN A 79 3.95 15.06 14.63
CA ASN A 79 5.33 15.29 14.16
C ASN A 79 5.97 14.05 13.50
N THR A 80 5.18 13.18 12.86
CA THR A 80 5.71 12.01 12.15
C THR A 80 5.90 12.34 10.67
N PRO A 81 7.12 12.21 10.11
CA PRO A 81 7.33 12.41 8.68
C PRO A 81 6.66 11.29 7.86
N GLY A 82 6.55 11.50 6.55
CA GLY A 82 6.25 10.40 5.62
C GLY A 82 7.46 9.49 5.46
N ILE A 83 7.26 8.35 4.79
CA ILE A 83 8.35 7.39 4.61
C ILE A 83 9.48 7.99 3.74
N ALA A 84 10.72 7.85 4.21
CA ALA A 84 11.88 8.32 3.48
C ALA A 84 12.09 7.49 2.21
N GLY A 85 12.38 8.16 1.09
CA GLY A 85 12.55 7.53 -0.22
C GLY A 85 11.27 7.06 -0.88
N GLY A 86 10.09 7.38 -0.33
CA GLY A 86 8.81 6.99 -0.92
C GLY A 86 8.67 7.50 -2.36
N TYR A 87 8.39 6.59 -3.29
CA TYR A 87 8.11 6.92 -4.70
C TYR A 87 6.61 6.82 -5.01
N LEU A 88 5.95 5.77 -4.52
CA LEU A 88 4.52 5.55 -4.68
C LEU A 88 3.97 4.77 -3.47
N GLY A 89 2.79 5.14 -3.00
CA GLY A 89 2.07 4.43 -1.93
C GLY A 89 0.68 4.04 -2.40
N VAL A 90 0.38 2.75 -2.41
CA VAL A 90 -0.96 2.20 -2.71
C VAL A 90 -1.60 1.78 -1.39
N GLY A 91 -2.54 2.59 -0.91
CA GLY A 91 -3.27 2.36 0.34
C GLY A 91 -4.52 1.51 0.10
N PHE A 92 -4.67 0.49 0.95
CA PHE A 92 -5.89 -0.28 1.18
C PHE A 92 -6.50 0.30 2.46
N ASP A 93 -7.41 1.26 2.27
CA ASP A 93 -7.86 2.21 3.29
C ASP A 93 -9.23 1.79 3.81
N GLU A 94 -9.24 1.20 5.01
CA GLU A 94 -10.45 0.67 5.66
C GLU A 94 -11.24 1.82 6.27
N PHE A 95 -10.55 2.73 6.96
CA PHE A 95 -11.18 3.85 7.64
C PHE A 95 -11.56 4.97 6.68
N GLY A 96 -10.70 5.30 5.71
CA GLY A 96 -11.00 6.25 4.63
C GLY A 96 -10.25 7.58 4.65
N ASN A 97 -9.22 7.71 5.51
CA ASN A 97 -8.48 8.96 5.65
C ASN A 97 -7.29 9.08 4.70
N PHE A 98 -6.85 8.01 4.05
CA PHE A 98 -5.73 8.05 3.12
C PHE A 98 -6.02 8.89 1.88
N SER A 99 -7.29 9.15 1.54
CA SER A 99 -7.70 10.04 0.46
C SER A 99 -7.94 11.51 0.89
N THR A 100 -7.65 11.87 2.14
CA THR A 100 -7.92 13.21 2.70
C THR A 100 -6.70 14.13 2.68
N ALA A 101 -6.93 15.45 2.76
CA ALA A 101 -5.90 16.49 2.85
C ALA A 101 -5.69 16.98 4.30
N ILE A 102 -5.66 16.06 5.27
CA ILE A 102 -5.45 16.36 6.69
C ILE A 102 -4.14 15.73 7.19
N GLU A 103 -3.70 16.11 8.39
CA GLU A 103 -2.48 15.55 9.02
C GLU A 103 -1.21 15.72 8.17
N GLY A 104 -1.18 16.73 7.29
CA GLY A 104 -0.03 17.01 6.42
C GLY A 104 -0.04 16.26 5.09
N ARG A 105 -1.08 15.47 4.81
CA ARG A 105 -1.34 14.90 3.48
C ARG A 105 -1.78 15.99 2.51
N VAL A 106 -1.31 15.92 1.26
CA VAL A 106 -1.60 16.90 0.21
C VAL A 106 -2.59 16.32 -0.80
N GLY A 107 -3.53 17.15 -1.25
CA GLY A 107 -4.58 16.77 -2.20
C GLY A 107 -5.54 15.71 -1.64
N GLY A 108 -6.40 15.18 -2.51
CA GLY A 108 -7.35 14.13 -2.14
C GLY A 108 -8.78 14.41 -2.59
N SER A 109 -9.57 13.35 -2.68
CA SER A 109 -11.01 13.41 -2.95
C SER A 109 -11.86 13.50 -1.67
N GLY A 110 -11.24 13.41 -0.49
CA GLY A 110 -11.93 13.47 0.79
C GLY A 110 -12.00 12.10 1.47
N PHE A 111 -12.88 11.98 2.46
CA PHE A 111 -13.06 10.75 3.24
C PHE A 111 -13.74 9.66 2.40
N ALA A 112 -13.14 8.48 2.34
CA ALA A 112 -13.65 7.35 1.55
C ALA A 112 -13.28 6.01 2.21
N PRO A 113 -14.13 5.46 3.10
CA PRO A 113 -13.88 4.17 3.75
C PRO A 113 -13.91 3.03 2.72
N ASP A 114 -13.28 1.90 3.05
CA ASP A 114 -13.17 0.72 2.19
C ASP A 114 -12.75 1.07 0.75
N ALA A 115 -11.61 1.76 0.60
CA ALA A 115 -11.16 2.29 -0.67
C ALA A 115 -9.72 1.92 -0.99
N ILE A 116 -9.39 1.93 -2.28
CA ILE A 116 -8.00 1.96 -2.74
C ILE A 116 -7.64 3.39 -3.09
N ALA A 117 -6.49 3.87 -2.63
CA ALA A 117 -5.98 5.19 -2.96
C ALA A 117 -4.47 5.19 -3.21
N VAL A 118 -4.03 6.09 -4.07
CA VAL A 118 -2.64 6.18 -4.53
C VAL A 118 -2.08 7.55 -4.21
N ARG A 119 -0.91 7.57 -3.57
CA ARG A 119 -0.13 8.78 -3.28
C ARG A 119 1.23 8.73 -3.94
N GLY A 120 1.68 9.90 -4.41
CA GLY A 120 2.96 10.10 -5.07
C GLY A 120 4.13 10.20 -4.11
N SER A 121 5.28 10.60 -4.64
CA SER A 121 6.58 10.50 -3.98
C SER A 121 6.75 11.48 -2.81
N GLN A 122 7.75 11.21 -1.97
CA GLN A 122 8.25 12.13 -0.96
C GLN A 122 8.63 13.49 -1.56
N THR A 123 9.27 13.50 -2.73
CA THR A 123 9.69 14.74 -3.41
C THR A 123 8.51 15.54 -3.96
N ASN A 124 7.36 14.90 -4.16
CA ASN A 124 6.08 15.50 -4.50
C ASN A 124 5.18 15.71 -3.26
N GLY A 125 5.73 15.65 -2.05
CA GLY A 125 4.96 15.87 -0.82
C GLY A 125 3.86 14.84 -0.57
N TYR A 126 3.98 13.62 -1.10
CA TYR A 126 3.00 12.54 -0.95
C TYR A 126 1.61 12.90 -1.48
N ASN A 127 1.57 13.71 -2.55
CA ASN A 127 0.34 14.20 -3.15
C ASN A 127 -0.57 13.04 -3.60
N PHE A 128 -1.88 13.20 -3.40
CA PHE A 128 -2.87 12.24 -3.90
C PHE A 128 -2.89 12.20 -5.43
N LEU A 129 -2.87 11.00 -6.00
CA LEU A 129 -2.88 10.78 -7.45
C LEU A 129 -4.21 10.20 -7.95
N ALA A 130 -4.78 9.24 -7.23
CA ALA A 130 -6.01 8.56 -7.61
C ALA A 130 -6.65 7.85 -6.41
N GLY A 131 -7.95 7.58 -6.49
CA GLY A 131 -8.65 6.75 -5.51
C GLY A 131 -10.00 6.28 -6.03
N THR A 132 -10.49 5.17 -5.50
CA THR A 132 -11.72 4.49 -5.97
C THR A 132 -13.00 5.12 -5.44
N GLY A 133 -12.92 5.88 -4.35
CA GLY A 133 -14.06 6.04 -3.45
C GLY A 133 -14.39 4.71 -2.73
N THR A 134 -15.48 4.69 -1.96
CA THR A 134 -15.90 3.48 -1.24
C THR A 134 -16.29 2.37 -2.20
N LEU A 135 -15.68 1.21 -2.02
CA LEU A 135 -15.94 0.01 -2.80
C LEU A 135 -17.28 -0.63 -2.43
N PRO A 136 -17.87 -1.44 -3.33
CA PRO A 136 -19.14 -2.13 -3.05
C PRO A 136 -18.99 -3.29 -2.04
N VAL A 137 -17.77 -3.58 -1.59
CA VAL A 137 -17.44 -4.59 -0.59
C VAL A 137 -16.46 -4.00 0.40
N SER A 138 -16.55 -4.43 1.66
CA SER A 138 -15.59 -4.04 2.67
C SER A 138 -14.24 -4.73 2.48
N LEU A 139 -13.17 -4.00 2.81
CA LEU A 139 -11.79 -4.46 2.80
C LEU A 139 -11.39 -5.14 4.11
N ASP A 140 -12.19 -5.00 5.17
CA ASP A 140 -11.96 -5.59 6.47
C ASP A 140 -13.20 -6.32 7.04
N ASN A 141 -13.01 -6.91 8.21
CA ASN A 141 -14.06 -7.57 8.98
C ASN A 141 -13.83 -7.27 10.46
N PRO A 142 -14.37 -6.16 10.98
CA PRO A 142 -14.13 -5.77 12.37
C PRO A 142 -14.91 -6.68 13.34
N GLY A 143 -14.51 -6.65 14.60
CA GLY A 143 -15.18 -7.36 15.68
C GLY A 143 -14.55 -8.70 16.06
N SER A 144 -14.80 -9.14 17.29
CA SER A 144 -14.07 -10.24 17.93
C SER A 144 -14.31 -11.62 17.32
N GLN A 145 -15.32 -11.79 16.46
CA GLN A 145 -15.63 -13.05 15.79
C GLN A 145 -15.01 -13.15 14.39
N ALA A 146 -14.38 -12.08 13.91
CA ALA A 146 -13.68 -12.08 12.65
C ALA A 146 -12.36 -12.87 12.74
N THR A 147 -11.98 -13.49 11.63
CA THR A 147 -10.77 -14.32 11.51
C THR A 147 -10.05 -13.97 10.22
N ALA A 148 -8.75 -14.26 10.12
CA ALA A 148 -8.05 -14.10 8.85
C ALA A 148 -8.76 -14.84 7.70
N ALA A 149 -9.25 -16.06 7.95
CA ALA A 149 -9.87 -16.89 6.93
C ALA A 149 -11.14 -16.28 6.31
N ASN A 150 -12.03 -15.69 7.12
CA ASN A 150 -13.29 -15.10 6.63
C ASN A 150 -13.17 -13.62 6.24
N SER A 151 -11.97 -13.05 6.37
CA SER A 151 -11.67 -11.64 6.03
C SER A 151 -10.70 -11.54 4.85
N LYS A 152 -10.36 -12.68 4.24
CA LYS A 152 -9.34 -12.76 3.22
C LYS A 152 -9.82 -12.17 1.89
N ARG A 153 -8.93 -11.40 1.28
CA ARG A 153 -9.05 -10.84 -0.07
C ARG A 153 -7.75 -11.07 -0.83
N ARG A 154 -7.80 -10.99 -2.17
CA ARG A 154 -6.61 -11.06 -3.02
C ARG A 154 -6.41 -9.75 -3.77
N ALA A 155 -5.18 -9.26 -3.85
CA ALA A 155 -4.82 -8.10 -4.64
C ALA A 155 -3.68 -8.41 -5.62
N GLN A 156 -3.65 -7.66 -6.71
CA GLN A 156 -2.51 -7.57 -7.61
C GLN A 156 -2.20 -6.12 -7.97
N VAL A 157 -0.93 -5.75 -7.91
CA VAL A 157 -0.44 -4.44 -8.27
C VAL A 157 0.66 -4.57 -9.31
N ASP A 158 0.47 -3.93 -10.45
CA ASP A 158 1.41 -3.92 -11.57
C ASP A 158 1.94 -2.50 -11.78
N LEU A 159 3.25 -2.37 -12.00
CA LEU A 159 3.88 -1.11 -12.40
C LEU A 159 4.82 -1.37 -13.58
N THR A 160 4.51 -0.77 -14.73
CA THR A 160 5.29 -0.93 -15.96
C THR A 160 6.53 -0.02 -15.96
N PRO A 161 7.53 -0.28 -16.83
CA PRO A 161 8.68 0.61 -17.02
C PRO A 161 8.31 2.03 -17.47
N THR A 162 7.13 2.21 -18.07
CA THR A 162 6.58 3.50 -18.51
C THR A 162 5.81 4.23 -17.41
N GLY A 163 5.70 3.65 -16.22
CA GLY A 163 4.99 4.23 -15.07
C GLY A 163 3.48 3.99 -15.08
N ASP A 164 2.99 3.02 -15.84
CA ASP A 164 1.58 2.63 -15.80
C ASP A 164 1.34 1.72 -14.60
N LEU A 165 0.57 2.23 -13.64
CA LEU A 165 0.13 1.51 -12.45
C LEU A 165 -1.24 0.90 -12.71
N SER A 166 -1.41 -0.37 -12.33
CA SER A 166 -2.75 -0.91 -12.07
C SER A 166 -2.86 -1.61 -10.73
N VAL A 167 -4.03 -1.48 -10.09
CA VAL A 167 -4.39 -2.18 -8.87
C VAL A 167 -5.67 -2.96 -9.11
N GLN A 168 -5.64 -4.25 -8.82
CA GLN A 168 -6.76 -5.17 -8.88
C GLN A 168 -7.03 -5.75 -7.49
N VAL A 169 -8.30 -5.93 -7.15
CA VAL A 169 -8.74 -6.62 -5.92
C VAL A 169 -9.88 -7.56 -6.29
N ASP A 170 -9.75 -8.83 -5.90
CA ASP A 170 -10.79 -9.84 -6.06
C ASP A 170 -11.93 -9.53 -5.07
N LEU A 171 -13.00 -8.90 -5.58
CA LEU A 171 -14.11 -8.39 -4.79
C LEU A 171 -15.08 -9.50 -4.40
N ASN A 172 -15.13 -10.56 -5.21
CA ASN A 172 -16.09 -11.66 -5.05
C ASN A 172 -15.46 -12.93 -4.43
N ASN A 173 -14.15 -12.92 -4.18
CA ASN A 173 -13.34 -14.00 -3.60
C ASN A 173 -13.36 -15.33 -4.38
N ASN A 174 -13.50 -15.27 -5.71
CA ASN A 174 -13.48 -16.47 -6.56
C ASN A 174 -12.07 -16.87 -7.04
N ASN A 175 -11.04 -16.09 -6.69
CA ASN A 175 -9.63 -16.22 -7.08
C ASN A 175 -9.34 -15.93 -8.57
N ILE A 176 -10.18 -15.14 -9.24
CA ILE A 176 -10.02 -14.76 -10.64
C ILE A 176 -10.23 -13.25 -10.75
N PHE A 177 -9.23 -12.51 -11.24
CA PHE A 177 -9.40 -11.08 -11.49
C PHE A 177 -10.25 -10.84 -12.74
N GLU A 178 -11.39 -10.19 -12.59
CA GLU A 178 -12.25 -9.80 -13.71
C GLU A 178 -12.04 -8.34 -14.14
N THR A 179 -12.60 -7.97 -15.30
CA THR A 179 -12.49 -6.60 -15.82
C THR A 179 -13.04 -5.55 -14.85
N GLY A 180 -14.09 -5.87 -14.08
CA GLY A 180 -14.66 -4.98 -13.06
C GLY A 180 -13.81 -4.83 -11.79
N GLU A 181 -12.75 -5.62 -11.66
CA GLU A 181 -11.90 -5.69 -10.47
C GLU A 181 -10.57 -4.95 -10.65
N LYS A 182 -10.33 -4.37 -11.83
CA LYS A 182 -9.25 -3.39 -12.06
C LYS A 182 -9.70 -2.02 -11.56
N LEU A 183 -9.44 -1.78 -10.28
CA LEU A 183 -9.91 -0.62 -9.54
C LEU A 183 -9.13 0.67 -9.85
N ILE A 184 -7.85 0.54 -10.14
CA ILE A 184 -6.97 1.67 -10.48
C ILE A 184 -6.23 1.35 -11.78
N ALA A 185 -6.20 2.33 -12.68
CA ALA A 185 -5.37 2.34 -13.88
C ALA A 185 -4.96 3.78 -14.20
N LEU A 186 -3.68 4.12 -14.02
CA LEU A 186 -3.14 5.44 -14.34
C LEU A 186 -1.69 5.35 -14.78
N ASN A 187 -1.23 6.34 -15.54
CA ASN A 187 0.19 6.63 -15.63
C ASN A 187 0.58 7.54 -14.46
N VAL A 188 1.48 7.11 -13.58
CA VAL A 188 1.79 7.86 -12.33
C VAL A 188 2.42 9.21 -12.61
N ILE A 189 3.24 9.33 -13.66
CA ILE A 189 3.83 10.60 -14.08
C ILE A 189 2.76 11.51 -14.67
N GLY A 190 1.92 10.97 -15.56
CA GLY A 190 0.78 11.68 -16.15
C GLY A 190 -0.26 12.15 -15.13
N ALA A 191 -0.39 11.45 -14.01
CA ALA A 191 -1.24 11.83 -12.88
C ALA A 191 -0.60 12.86 -11.94
N GLY A 192 0.60 13.37 -12.28
CA GLY A 192 1.23 14.44 -11.51
C GLY A 192 2.17 13.96 -10.41
N ASN A 193 2.68 12.71 -10.45
CA ASN A 193 3.81 12.31 -9.61
C ASN A 193 5.10 12.95 -10.12
N LEU A 194 5.22 14.26 -9.89
CA LEU A 194 6.28 15.12 -10.39
C LEU A 194 7.03 15.75 -9.21
N ASP A 195 8.33 16.02 -9.37
CA ASP A 195 9.09 16.77 -8.38
C ASP A 195 8.77 18.27 -8.53
N LYS A 196 9.38 19.10 -7.67
CA LYS A 196 9.21 20.55 -7.70
C LYS A 196 9.52 21.22 -9.05
N ASP A 197 10.28 20.55 -9.92
CA ASP A 197 10.68 21.05 -11.23
C ASP A 197 9.83 20.45 -12.36
N GLY A 198 8.84 19.61 -12.04
CA GLY A 198 7.96 18.95 -12.99
C GLY A 198 8.58 17.73 -13.68
N LYS A 199 9.66 17.14 -13.13
CA LYS A 199 10.57 16.23 -13.87
C LYS A 199 10.82 14.89 -13.18
N LEU A 200 10.02 14.47 -12.21
CA LEU A 200 10.27 13.21 -11.52
C LEU A 200 10.20 12.05 -12.52
N ALA A 201 11.28 11.29 -12.60
CA ALA A 201 11.33 10.04 -13.34
C ALA A 201 11.05 8.87 -12.40
N LEU A 202 10.65 7.75 -12.99
CA LEU A 202 10.65 6.46 -12.31
C LEU A 202 12.10 6.11 -11.90
N PRO A 203 12.37 5.80 -10.62
CA PRO A 203 13.70 5.38 -10.19
C PRO A 203 14.19 4.18 -11.02
N SER A 204 15.49 4.13 -11.32
CA SER A 204 16.07 3.00 -12.07
C SER A 204 15.92 1.67 -11.33
N THR A 205 15.88 1.73 -10.00
CA THR A 205 15.56 0.59 -9.15
C THR A 205 14.55 0.98 -8.07
N LEU A 206 13.72 0.04 -7.65
CA LEU A 206 12.77 0.20 -6.55
C LEU A 206 12.93 -0.90 -5.51
N LYS A 207 12.72 -0.57 -4.25
CA LYS A 207 12.39 -1.54 -3.18
C LYS A 207 10.91 -1.48 -2.90
N PHE A 208 10.39 -2.56 -2.34
CA PHE A 208 8.97 -2.73 -2.06
C PHE A 208 8.77 -3.09 -0.61
N GLY A 209 7.64 -2.73 -0.04
CA GLY A 209 7.32 -3.13 1.31
C GLY A 209 5.86 -2.95 1.62
N PHE A 210 5.48 -3.43 2.79
CA PHE A 210 4.17 -3.17 3.36
C PHE A 210 4.34 -2.32 4.61
N ALA A 211 3.43 -1.38 4.81
CA ALA A 211 3.23 -0.79 6.13
C ALA A 211 1.79 -0.98 6.57
N GLY A 212 1.59 -1.59 7.74
CA GLY A 212 0.27 -1.65 8.37
C GLY A 212 0.13 -0.50 9.36
N SER A 213 -1.10 -0.02 9.53
CA SER A 213 -1.35 1.09 10.44
C SER A 213 -2.69 1.05 11.14
N THR A 214 -2.67 1.50 12.38
CA THR A 214 -3.85 1.73 13.21
C THR A 214 -3.78 3.12 13.84
N GLY A 215 -4.94 3.62 14.24
CA GLY A 215 -5.15 4.93 14.83
C GLY A 215 -6.02 4.77 16.06
N LEU A 216 -7.13 5.50 16.12
CA LEU A 216 -8.14 5.29 17.16
C LEU A 216 -9.08 4.11 16.83
N PHE A 217 -9.13 3.75 15.55
CA PHE A 217 -9.68 2.49 15.07
C PHE A 217 -8.52 1.56 14.72
N ASN A 218 -8.74 0.26 14.87
CA ASN A 218 -7.70 -0.73 14.73
C ASN A 218 -8.24 -2.02 14.10
N ASN A 219 -7.33 -2.82 13.56
CA ASN A 219 -7.53 -4.17 13.07
C ASN A 219 -6.17 -4.89 13.11
N ILE A 220 -6.21 -6.21 13.14
CA ILE A 220 -5.06 -7.04 12.79
C ILE A 220 -4.93 -6.98 11.26
N HIS A 221 -3.76 -6.59 10.75
CA HIS A 221 -3.46 -6.59 9.33
C HIS A 221 -2.43 -7.67 9.01
N GLU A 222 -2.77 -8.59 8.11
CA GLU A 222 -1.91 -9.71 7.72
C GLU A 222 -1.81 -9.81 6.20
N ILE A 223 -0.59 -10.06 5.71
CA ILE A 223 -0.30 -10.35 4.30
C ILE A 223 0.14 -11.81 4.20
N SER A 224 -0.36 -12.52 3.20
CA SER A 224 0.03 -13.90 2.91
C SER A 224 0.07 -14.15 1.41
N SER A 225 0.58 -15.31 0.99
CA SER A 225 0.65 -15.69 -0.43
C SER A 225 1.39 -14.66 -1.31
N PHE A 226 2.32 -13.90 -0.73
CA PHE A 226 3.02 -12.80 -1.40
C PHE A 226 3.97 -13.32 -2.49
N LYS A 227 3.88 -12.73 -3.68
CA LYS A 227 4.69 -13.07 -4.84
C LYS A 227 5.02 -11.83 -5.65
N ILE A 228 6.28 -11.70 -6.05
CA ILE A 228 6.77 -10.67 -6.97
C ILE A 228 7.29 -11.35 -8.24
N THR A 229 6.89 -10.83 -9.39
CA THR A 229 7.48 -11.14 -10.69
C THR A 229 7.80 -9.85 -11.46
N THR A 230 8.67 -9.93 -12.45
CA THR A 230 8.75 -8.91 -13.50
C THR A 230 7.54 -8.99 -14.44
N SER A 231 7.36 -8.00 -15.33
CA SER A 231 6.21 -7.98 -16.25
C SER A 231 6.22 -9.12 -17.27
N ASP A 232 7.37 -9.75 -17.52
CA ASP A 232 7.50 -10.97 -18.33
C ASP A 232 7.21 -12.28 -17.55
N GLY A 233 6.85 -12.16 -16.26
CA GLY A 233 6.52 -13.29 -15.39
C GLY A 233 7.73 -13.93 -14.67
N THR A 234 8.95 -13.42 -14.85
CA THR A 234 10.13 -13.95 -14.16
C THR A 234 10.03 -13.69 -12.65
N PRO A 235 10.15 -14.72 -11.79
CA PRO A 235 10.14 -14.53 -10.34
C PRO A 235 11.29 -13.64 -9.85
N VAL A 236 10.99 -12.71 -8.94
CA VAL A 236 12.02 -11.94 -8.24
C VAL A 236 12.37 -12.63 -6.94
N VAL A 237 13.65 -12.94 -6.74
CA VAL A 237 14.14 -13.64 -5.55
C VAL A 237 14.59 -12.63 -4.48
N GLY A 238 14.14 -12.81 -3.24
CA GLY A 238 14.53 -12.02 -2.08
C GLY A 238 13.73 -12.39 -0.84
N SER A 239 13.95 -11.67 0.26
CA SER A 239 13.24 -11.87 1.53
C SER A 239 12.72 -10.54 2.09
N LEU A 240 11.57 -10.59 2.76
CA LEU A 240 11.06 -9.47 3.56
C LEU A 240 11.92 -9.34 4.82
N MET A 241 12.48 -8.15 5.06
CA MET A 241 13.10 -7.82 6.33
C MET A 241 12.05 -7.25 7.29
N VAL A 242 12.08 -7.73 8.54
CA VAL A 242 11.39 -7.06 9.64
C VAL A 242 12.30 -5.97 10.17
N LEU A 243 11.85 -4.72 10.09
CA LEU A 243 12.55 -3.59 10.67
C LEU A 243 11.81 -3.23 11.97
N SER A 244 12.55 -3.22 13.08
CA SER A 244 12.06 -2.94 14.44
C SER A 244 12.18 -1.47 14.79
#